data_AF-A0A3Q0KLN5-F1
#
_entry.id   AF-A0A3Q0KLN5-F1
#
_cell.length_a   1.000
_cell.length_b   1.000
_cell.length_c   1.000
_cell.angle_alpha   90.00
_cell.angle_beta   90.00
_cell.angle_gamma   90.00
#
_symmetry.space_group_name_H-M   'P 1'
#
loop_
_entity.id
_entity.type
_entity.pdbx_description
1 polymer ?
#
loop_
_entity_poly.entity_id
_entity_poly.type
_entity_poly.pdbx_seq_one_letter_code
_entity_poly.pdbx_strand_id
1 'polypeptide(L)'
;MNVNMGIPIDRFVNPVDENLICGICHGVFIIPVVTECGHTFCANCLKIWLNSKLEHLNHLTINDNDRQRLQFTCPTCRTRLSVNNHQQTNVINSVVSTTNNNYCCHDKPNINLLSVARPVLALKNFLNSLQIYCEYAKRGCTTIGSVELIHFGNHRHVCAYVPVDCAGCGRTLNRIELAAHQLSCFGIQAELGEIRRENYKSSQEIQSTVDVGIQTLTCSIEEEELIHQRNCTHLTQSKDMTTNLCSSSVQTYDENLKSTHDFQVQTDFNYNLPSVKIDQHYNNRSLQLLNVSLIKLVHALRIELDSAQNELYMRNSK
;
A
#
# COMPACT_ATOMS: atom_id res chain seq x y z
N MET A 1 -11.08 -13.79 -1.55
CA MET A 1 -11.84 -14.26 -2.72
C MET A 1 -11.30 -13.57 -3.96
N ASN A 2 -11.12 -14.29 -5.08
CA ASN A 2 -10.76 -13.65 -6.34
C ASN A 2 -11.92 -12.76 -6.78
N VAL A 3 -11.79 -11.45 -6.55
CA VAL A 3 -12.82 -10.42 -6.78
C VAL A 3 -13.34 -10.36 -8.22
N ASN A 4 -12.70 -11.10 -9.13
CA ASN A 4 -13.00 -11.11 -10.55
C ASN A 4 -13.78 -12.35 -11.00
N MET A 5 -14.04 -13.32 -10.11
CA MET A 5 -14.90 -14.49 -10.39
C MET A 5 -16.35 -14.20 -10.00
N GLY A 6 -17.29 -15.11 -10.26
CA GLY A 6 -18.70 -14.93 -9.90
C GLY A 6 -18.94 -14.68 -8.40
N ILE A 7 -20.05 -14.00 -8.08
CA ILE A 7 -20.43 -13.69 -6.69
C ILE A 7 -20.96 -14.97 -6.03
N PRO A 8 -20.46 -15.37 -4.84
CA PRO A 8 -20.97 -16.53 -4.12
C PRO A 8 -22.48 -16.45 -3.86
N ILE A 9 -23.19 -17.55 -4.11
CA ILE A 9 -24.66 -17.62 -4.04
C ILE A 9 -25.17 -17.34 -2.61
N ASP A 10 -24.42 -17.73 -1.59
CA ASP A 10 -24.77 -17.51 -0.18
C ASP A 10 -24.80 -16.03 0.24
N ARG A 11 -24.33 -15.13 -0.64
CA ARG A 11 -24.43 -13.69 -0.42
C ARG A 11 -25.76 -13.11 -0.88
N PHE A 12 -26.56 -13.80 -1.68
CA PHE A 12 -27.81 -13.26 -2.19
C PHE A 12 -28.94 -13.39 -1.16
N VAL A 13 -29.70 -12.32 -1.01
CA VAL A 13 -30.81 -12.27 -0.04
C VAL A 13 -31.96 -13.17 -0.49
N ASN A 14 -32.21 -13.18 -1.80
CA ASN A 14 -33.26 -14.00 -2.43
C ASN A 14 -32.63 -15.19 -3.15
N PRO A 15 -33.37 -16.30 -3.33
CA PRO A 15 -32.95 -17.40 -4.18
C PRO A 15 -32.54 -16.89 -5.57
N VAL A 16 -31.41 -17.39 -6.07
CA VAL A 16 -30.90 -17.03 -7.39
C VAL A 16 -31.33 -18.08 -8.41
N ASP A 17 -31.81 -17.63 -9.57
CA ASP A 17 -32.11 -18.50 -10.71
C ASP A 17 -30.84 -19.24 -11.18
N GLU A 18 -30.94 -20.55 -11.37
CA GLU A 18 -29.84 -21.42 -11.77
C GLU A 18 -29.20 -20.98 -13.11
N ASN A 19 -29.98 -20.37 -13.99
CA ASN A 19 -29.51 -19.85 -15.29
C ASN A 19 -28.55 -18.66 -15.16
N LEU A 20 -28.39 -18.09 -13.97
CA LEU A 20 -27.49 -16.97 -13.68
C LEU A 20 -26.16 -17.42 -13.08
N ILE A 21 -25.95 -18.73 -12.93
CA ILE A 21 -24.80 -19.33 -12.27
C ILE A 21 -23.74 -19.69 -13.30
N CYS A 22 -22.50 -19.29 -13.02
CA CYS A 22 -21.35 -19.62 -13.85
C CYS A 22 -20.91 -21.06 -13.66
N GLY A 23 -20.94 -21.87 -14.72
CA GLY A 23 -20.51 -23.27 -14.71
C GLY A 23 -19.01 -23.53 -14.46
N ILE A 24 -18.21 -22.49 -14.18
CA ILE A 24 -16.79 -22.62 -13.80
C ILE A 24 -16.59 -22.34 -12.31
N CYS A 25 -17.09 -21.20 -11.83
CA CYS A 25 -16.87 -20.76 -10.45
C CYS A 25 -18.05 -21.04 -9.51
N HIS A 26 -19.19 -21.48 -10.05
CA HIS A 26 -20.44 -21.74 -9.33
C HIS A 26 -21.00 -20.52 -8.57
N GLY A 27 -20.60 -19.32 -8.97
CA GLY A 27 -21.16 -18.06 -8.49
C GLY A 27 -22.00 -17.36 -9.56
N VAL A 28 -22.79 -16.36 -9.13
CA VAL A 28 -23.61 -15.52 -10.02
C VAL A 28 -22.70 -14.70 -10.94
N PHE A 29 -23.06 -14.59 -12.22
CA PHE A 29 -22.20 -14.00 -13.23
C PHE A 29 -21.66 -12.60 -12.87
N ILE A 30 -20.34 -12.43 -13.04
CA ILE A 30 -19.69 -11.12 -13.18
C ILE A 30 -19.26 -10.96 -14.63
N ILE A 31 -19.76 -9.90 -15.29
CA ILE A 31 -19.52 -9.60 -16.71
C ILE A 31 -19.75 -10.88 -17.55
N PRO A 32 -21.01 -11.33 -17.68
CA PRO A 32 -21.32 -12.56 -18.41
C PRO A 32 -20.88 -12.47 -19.87
N VAL A 33 -20.24 -13.54 -20.35
CA VAL A 33 -19.87 -13.72 -21.76
C VAL A 33 -20.43 -15.05 -22.26
N VAL A 34 -21.00 -15.03 -23.46
CA VAL A 34 -21.60 -16.20 -24.10
C VAL A 34 -20.71 -16.70 -25.22
N THR A 35 -20.45 -18.01 -25.22
CA THR A 35 -19.72 -18.72 -26.28
C THR A 35 -20.64 -19.01 -27.46
N GLU A 36 -20.07 -19.32 -28.64
CA GLU A 36 -20.87 -19.65 -29.84
C GLU A 36 -21.78 -20.88 -29.67
N CYS A 37 -21.43 -21.79 -28.76
CA CYS A 37 -22.26 -22.93 -28.40
C CYS A 37 -23.38 -22.59 -27.38
N GLY A 38 -23.54 -21.32 -27.01
CA GLY A 38 -24.63 -20.82 -26.16
C GLY A 38 -24.35 -20.85 -24.65
N HIS A 39 -23.23 -21.42 -24.19
CA HIS A 39 -22.91 -21.44 -22.76
C HIS A 39 -22.35 -20.10 -22.28
N THR A 40 -22.80 -19.66 -21.10
CA THR A 40 -22.45 -18.37 -20.49
C THR A 40 -21.53 -18.58 -19.29
N PHE A 41 -20.52 -17.72 -19.16
CA PHE A 41 -19.53 -17.74 -18.08
C PHE A 41 -19.24 -16.32 -17.59
N CYS A 42 -18.62 -16.17 -16.41
CA CYS A 42 -17.99 -14.90 -16.07
C CYS A 42 -16.80 -14.65 -17.03
N ALA A 43 -16.59 -13.41 -17.47
CA ALA A 43 -15.50 -13.07 -18.40
C ALA A 43 -14.14 -13.57 -17.90
N ASN A 44 -13.82 -13.34 -16.63
CA ASN A 44 -12.55 -13.78 -16.05
C ASN A 44 -12.45 -15.30 -15.91
N CYS A 45 -13.56 -15.99 -15.62
CA CYS A 45 -13.57 -17.45 -15.54
C CYS A 45 -13.22 -18.07 -16.88
N LEU A 46 -13.86 -17.62 -17.96
CA LEU A 46 -13.56 -18.12 -19.30
C LEU A 46 -12.14 -17.75 -19.73
N LYS A 47 -11.67 -16.53 -19.42
CA LYS A 47 -10.29 -16.10 -19.70
C LYS A 47 -9.26 -17.00 -19.02
N ILE A 48 -9.43 -17.31 -17.73
CA ILE A 48 -8.54 -18.22 -16.99
C ILE A 48 -8.56 -19.62 -17.60
N TRP A 49 -9.75 -20.14 -17.95
CA TRP A 49 -9.88 -21.45 -18.60
C TRP A 49 -9.08 -21.51 -19.91
N LEU A 50 -9.25 -20.52 -20.78
CA LEU A 50 -8.55 -20.46 -22.07
C LEU A 50 -7.03 -20.33 -21.90
N ASN A 51 -6.57 -19.47 -20.98
CA ASN A 51 -5.14 -19.29 -20.71
C ASN A 51 -4.48 -20.52 -20.07
N SER A 52 -5.21 -21.31 -19.26
CA SER A 52 -4.67 -22.57 -18.70
C SER A 52 -4.29 -23.58 -19.79
N LYS A 53 -4.98 -23.57 -20.94
CA LYS A 53 -4.65 -24.42 -22.09
C LYS A 53 -3.38 -23.97 -22.81
N LEU A 54 -2.99 -22.70 -22.66
CA LEU A 54 -1.75 -22.16 -23.22
C LEU A 54 -0.53 -22.51 -22.38
N GLU A 55 -0.66 -22.50 -21.06
CA GLU A 55 0.48 -22.77 -20.16
C GLU A 55 1.06 -24.18 -20.36
N HIS A 56 0.22 -25.15 -20.75
CA HIS A 56 0.67 -26.51 -21.08
C HIS A 56 1.50 -26.62 -22.37
N LEU A 57 1.58 -25.56 -23.19
CA LEU A 57 2.30 -25.55 -24.46
C LEU A 57 3.71 -24.97 -24.34
N ASN A 58 4.00 -24.23 -23.26
CA ASN A 58 5.31 -23.61 -23.03
C ASN A 58 6.45 -24.64 -22.83
N HIS A 59 6.12 -25.94 -22.72
CA HIS A 59 7.08 -27.02 -22.53
C HIS A 59 7.19 -27.99 -23.73
N LEU A 60 6.57 -27.68 -24.88
CA LEU A 60 6.52 -28.59 -26.02
C LEU A 60 7.14 -27.97 -27.28
N THR A 61 8.06 -28.68 -27.92
CA THR A 61 8.42 -28.44 -29.32
C THR A 61 7.19 -28.73 -30.17
N ILE A 62 6.49 -27.68 -30.62
CA ILE A 62 5.20 -27.82 -31.30
C ILE A 62 5.42 -28.43 -32.68
N ASN A 63 5.14 -29.74 -32.81
CA ASN A 63 4.98 -30.37 -34.12
C ASN A 63 3.61 -29.98 -34.70
N ASP A 64 3.41 -30.10 -36.02
CA ASP A 64 2.11 -29.76 -36.67
C ASP A 64 0.91 -30.52 -36.05
N ASN A 65 1.16 -31.68 -35.47
CA ASN A 65 0.16 -32.46 -34.73
C ASN A 65 -0.28 -31.79 -33.42
N ASP A 66 0.59 -31.02 -32.76
CA ASP A 66 0.28 -30.34 -31.50
C ASP A 66 -0.55 -29.07 -31.72
N ARG A 67 -0.47 -28.46 -32.90
CA ARG A 67 -1.42 -27.39 -33.32
C ARG A 67 -2.87 -27.89 -33.36
N GLN A 68 -3.10 -29.16 -33.64
CA GLN A 68 -4.43 -29.76 -33.58
C GLN A 68 -4.89 -30.07 -32.16
N ARG A 69 -3.99 -30.17 -31.17
CA ARG A 69 -4.32 -30.37 -29.73
C ARG A 69 -4.68 -29.09 -29.00
N LEU A 70 -4.25 -27.96 -29.56
CA LEU A 70 -4.49 -26.59 -29.14
C LEU A 70 -5.96 -26.12 -29.30
N GLN A 71 -6.91 -27.04 -29.23
CA GLN A 71 -8.33 -26.72 -29.40
C GLN A 71 -8.87 -26.13 -28.11
N PHE A 72 -9.24 -24.85 -28.18
CA PHE A 72 -10.05 -24.25 -27.13
C PHE A 72 -11.42 -24.90 -27.16
N THR A 73 -11.88 -25.36 -26.01
CA THR A 73 -13.15 -26.06 -25.86
C THR A 73 -13.99 -25.39 -24.80
N CYS A 74 -15.30 -25.40 -25.00
CA CYS A 74 -16.26 -24.92 -24.02
C CYS A 74 -16.13 -25.73 -22.72
N PRO A 75 -15.99 -25.06 -21.56
CA PRO A 75 -15.93 -25.73 -20.26
C PRO A 75 -17.13 -26.66 -19.98
N THR A 76 -18.31 -26.30 -20.49
CA THR A 76 -19.55 -27.04 -20.22
C THR A 76 -19.78 -28.17 -21.21
N CYS A 77 -19.84 -27.89 -22.52
CA CYS A 77 -20.20 -28.90 -23.53
C CYS A 77 -19.02 -29.47 -24.32
N ARG A 78 -17.80 -28.99 -24.08
CA ARG A 78 -16.58 -29.37 -24.80
C ARG A 78 -16.58 -29.09 -26.32
N THR A 79 -17.60 -28.42 -26.84
CA THR A 79 -17.61 -27.92 -28.23
C THR A 79 -16.38 -27.06 -28.48
N ARG A 80 -15.73 -27.27 -29.64
CA ARG A 80 -14.60 -26.45 -30.09
C ARG A 80 -15.05 -25.00 -30.23
N LEU A 81 -14.26 -24.08 -29.67
CA LEU A 81 -14.50 -22.65 -29.77
C LEU A 81 -13.66 -22.07 -30.91
N SER A 82 -14.30 -21.33 -31.81
CA SER A 82 -13.70 -20.68 -32.97
C SER A 82 -12.79 -19.52 -32.55
N VAL A 83 -11.53 -19.81 -32.20
CA VAL A 83 -10.53 -18.77 -31.97
C VAL A 83 -9.92 -18.40 -33.33
N ASN A 84 -9.97 -17.10 -33.69
CA ASN A 84 -9.42 -16.63 -34.97
C ASN A 84 -8.01 -17.18 -35.21
N ASN A 85 -7.80 -17.83 -36.36
CA ASN A 85 -6.54 -18.49 -36.71
C ASN A 85 -5.34 -17.55 -36.55
N HIS A 86 -5.46 -16.26 -36.88
CA HIS A 86 -4.39 -15.28 -36.67
C HIS A 86 -4.02 -15.09 -35.19
N GLN A 87 -5.00 -15.11 -34.28
CA GLN A 87 -4.74 -15.02 -32.85
C GLN A 87 -4.19 -16.32 -32.32
N GLN A 88 -4.69 -17.46 -32.78
CA GLN A 88 -4.15 -18.76 -32.43
C GLN A 88 -2.70 -18.89 -32.91
N THR A 89 -2.36 -18.47 -34.13
CA THR A 89 -0.98 -18.45 -34.64
C THR A 89 -0.11 -17.45 -33.91
N ASN A 90 -0.59 -16.25 -33.59
CA ASN A 90 0.22 -15.26 -32.86
C ASN A 90 0.51 -15.72 -31.43
N VAL A 91 -0.46 -16.34 -30.77
CA VAL A 91 -0.33 -16.92 -29.42
C VAL A 91 0.57 -18.15 -29.44
N ILE A 92 0.43 -19.02 -30.45
CA ILE A 92 1.32 -20.18 -30.63
C ILE A 92 2.73 -19.71 -30.95
N ASN A 93 2.91 -18.73 -31.85
CA ASN A 93 4.22 -18.25 -32.25
C ASN A 93 4.90 -17.50 -31.10
N SER A 94 4.15 -16.77 -30.25
CA SER A 94 4.74 -16.14 -29.06
C SER A 94 5.18 -17.18 -28.03
N VAL A 95 4.44 -18.28 -27.87
CA VAL A 95 4.85 -19.44 -27.05
C VAL A 95 6.11 -20.11 -27.62
N VAL A 96 6.13 -20.42 -28.92
CA VAL A 96 7.27 -21.11 -29.58
C VAL A 96 8.53 -20.26 -29.63
N SER A 97 8.39 -18.94 -29.81
CA SER A 97 9.55 -18.03 -29.81
C SER A 97 10.21 -17.88 -28.43
N THR A 98 9.57 -18.40 -27.38
CA THR A 98 10.11 -18.36 -26.00
C THR A 98 11.33 -19.29 -25.83
N THR A 99 11.64 -20.16 -26.79
CA THR A 99 12.84 -21.01 -26.73
C THR A 99 14.12 -20.34 -27.23
N ASN A 100 14.09 -19.06 -27.63
CA ASN A 100 15.27 -18.33 -28.11
C ASN A 100 15.33 -16.91 -27.48
N ASN A 101 16.14 -16.78 -26.43
CA ASN A 101 16.77 -15.57 -25.87
C ASN A 101 15.98 -14.24 -25.80
N ASN A 102 15.82 -13.76 -24.55
CA ASN A 102 15.61 -12.35 -24.14
C ASN A 102 14.19 -11.74 -24.13
N TYR A 103 13.21 -12.41 -23.51
CA TYR A 103 12.00 -11.72 -23.04
C TYR A 103 11.71 -12.02 -21.57
N CYS A 104 11.38 -10.96 -20.83
CA CYS A 104 11.05 -11.00 -19.41
C CYS A 104 9.80 -11.87 -19.19
N CYS A 105 9.76 -12.66 -18.11
CA CYS A 105 8.72 -13.63 -17.75
C CYS A 105 7.30 -13.04 -17.50
N HIS A 106 7.05 -11.81 -17.96
CA HIS A 106 5.85 -11.04 -17.71
C HIS A 106 4.87 -11.01 -18.88
N ASP A 107 5.32 -11.27 -20.12
CA ASP A 107 4.45 -11.25 -21.29
C ASP A 107 3.87 -12.64 -21.58
N LYS A 108 3.00 -13.10 -20.66
CA LYS A 108 2.25 -14.33 -20.88
C LYS A 108 1.35 -14.17 -22.10
N PRO A 109 1.35 -15.12 -23.05
CA PRO A 109 0.42 -15.11 -24.16
C PRO A 109 -1.02 -15.10 -23.63
N ASN A 110 -1.83 -14.19 -24.15
CA ASN A 110 -3.19 -13.96 -23.66
C ASN A 110 -4.16 -13.96 -24.85
N ILE A 111 -5.19 -14.81 -24.78
CA ILE A 111 -6.23 -14.87 -25.81
C ILE A 111 -7.14 -13.66 -25.64
N ASN A 112 -7.44 -12.99 -26.75
CA ASN A 112 -8.47 -11.96 -26.76
C ASN A 112 -9.83 -12.64 -26.54
N LEU A 113 -10.40 -12.48 -25.35
CA LEU A 113 -11.68 -13.09 -24.98
C LEU A 113 -12.81 -12.80 -25.97
N LEU A 114 -12.80 -11.61 -26.60
CA LEU A 114 -13.82 -11.18 -27.56
C LEU A 114 -13.76 -11.94 -28.90
N SER A 115 -12.69 -12.69 -29.19
CA SER A 115 -12.66 -13.58 -30.35
C SER A 115 -13.36 -14.91 -30.09
N VAL A 116 -13.64 -15.24 -28.83
CA VAL A 116 -14.15 -16.56 -28.41
C VAL A 116 -15.55 -16.46 -27.81
N ALA A 117 -15.90 -15.30 -27.26
CA ALA A 117 -17.18 -15.07 -26.60
C ALA A 117 -17.66 -13.62 -26.77
N ARG A 118 -18.97 -13.41 -26.64
CA ARG A 118 -19.61 -12.08 -26.74
C ARG A 118 -20.15 -11.65 -25.38
N PRO A 119 -20.01 -10.37 -24.96
CA PRO A 119 -20.62 -9.88 -23.73
C PRO A 119 -22.16 -9.98 -23.77
N VAL A 120 -22.77 -10.41 -22.66
CA VAL A 120 -24.23 -10.47 -22.50
C VAL A 120 -24.71 -9.21 -21.78
N LEU A 121 -24.87 -8.12 -22.54
CA LEU A 121 -25.19 -6.80 -21.97
C LEU A 121 -26.61 -6.74 -21.37
N ALA A 122 -27.55 -7.53 -21.89
CA ALA A 122 -28.94 -7.57 -21.43
C ALA A 122 -29.08 -7.93 -19.94
N LEU A 123 -28.14 -8.71 -19.38
CA LEU A 123 -28.17 -9.12 -17.98
C LEU A 123 -27.57 -8.09 -17.03
N LYS A 124 -26.87 -7.06 -17.53
CA LYS A 124 -26.07 -6.15 -16.69
C LYS A 124 -26.90 -5.48 -15.59
N ASN A 125 -28.00 -4.81 -15.97
CA ASN A 125 -28.82 -4.05 -15.03
C ASN A 125 -29.54 -4.97 -14.04
N PHE A 126 -29.98 -6.14 -14.51
CA PHE A 126 -30.64 -7.13 -13.67
C PHE A 126 -29.68 -7.71 -12.63
N LEU A 127 -28.50 -8.15 -13.03
CA LEU A 127 -27.48 -8.65 -12.10
C LEU A 127 -27.06 -7.58 -11.08
N ASN A 128 -26.92 -6.34 -11.53
CA ASN A 128 -26.54 -5.22 -10.67
C ASN A 128 -27.61 -4.83 -9.64
N SER A 129 -28.90 -5.10 -9.89
CA SER A 129 -30.01 -4.76 -8.99
C SER A 129 -30.28 -5.80 -7.90
N LEU A 130 -29.76 -7.02 -8.06
CA LEU A 130 -29.90 -8.10 -7.08
C LEU A 130 -29.38 -7.67 -5.70
N GLN A 131 -30.13 -8.03 -4.65
CA GLN A 131 -29.78 -7.68 -3.27
C GLN A 131 -28.82 -8.72 -2.68
N ILE A 132 -27.71 -8.25 -2.12
CA ILE A 132 -26.69 -9.09 -1.50
C ILE A 132 -26.31 -8.58 -0.10
N TYR A 133 -25.95 -9.53 0.76
CA TYR A 133 -25.23 -9.27 1.99
C TYR A 133 -23.78 -8.85 1.71
N CYS A 134 -23.23 -8.00 2.58
CA CYS A 134 -21.80 -7.74 2.62
C CYS A 134 -21.00 -9.04 2.72
N GLU A 135 -19.82 -9.09 2.06
CA GLU A 135 -18.91 -10.25 2.15
C GLU A 135 -18.44 -10.55 3.59
N TYR A 136 -18.49 -9.55 4.48
CA TYR A 136 -18.15 -9.65 5.90
C TYR A 136 -19.37 -9.79 6.81
N ALA A 137 -20.52 -10.23 6.29
CA ALA A 137 -21.71 -10.48 7.11
C ALA A 137 -21.44 -11.46 8.26
N LYS A 138 -20.66 -12.51 8.00
CA LYS A 138 -20.20 -13.47 9.02
C LYS A 138 -19.30 -12.86 10.10
N ARG A 139 -18.71 -11.69 9.87
CA ARG A 139 -17.91 -10.94 10.85
C ARG A 139 -18.72 -9.88 11.62
N GLY A 140 -19.98 -9.66 11.24
CA GLY A 140 -20.90 -8.73 11.91
C GLY A 140 -21.47 -7.61 11.03
N CYS A 141 -21.09 -7.53 9.75
CA CYS A 141 -21.64 -6.50 8.87
C CYS A 141 -23.10 -6.81 8.50
N THR A 142 -24.04 -5.97 8.91
CA THR A 142 -25.47 -6.12 8.61
C THR A 142 -25.90 -5.43 7.32
N THR A 143 -24.97 -4.84 6.56
CA THR A 143 -25.29 -4.09 5.35
C THR A 143 -25.78 -5.02 4.23
N ILE A 144 -26.94 -4.65 3.68
CA ILE A 144 -27.57 -5.26 2.52
C ILE A 144 -27.75 -4.16 1.48
N GLY A 145 -27.58 -4.49 0.21
CA GLY A 145 -27.83 -3.56 -0.88
C GLY A 145 -27.66 -4.24 -2.24
N SER A 146 -27.79 -3.46 -3.30
CA SER A 146 -27.58 -3.96 -4.66
C SER A 146 -26.16 -4.46 -4.88
N VAL A 147 -25.98 -5.39 -5.82
CA VAL A 147 -24.65 -5.85 -6.25
C VAL A 147 -23.77 -4.66 -6.64
N GLU A 148 -24.31 -3.68 -7.36
CA GLU A 148 -23.59 -2.46 -7.73
C GLU A 148 -23.06 -1.69 -6.51
N LEU A 149 -23.86 -1.50 -5.46
CA LEU A 149 -23.46 -0.74 -4.28
C LEU A 149 -22.50 -1.52 -3.38
N ILE A 150 -22.80 -2.80 -3.14
CA ILE A 150 -22.12 -3.62 -2.13
C ILE A 150 -20.87 -4.29 -2.68
N HIS A 151 -20.91 -4.81 -3.90
CA HIS A 151 -19.79 -5.55 -4.48
C HIS A 151 -18.85 -4.66 -5.31
N PHE A 152 -19.41 -3.79 -6.15
CA PHE A 152 -18.62 -2.89 -7.02
C PHE A 152 -18.45 -1.48 -6.44
N GLY A 153 -19.28 -1.09 -5.49
CA GLY A 153 -19.22 0.21 -4.83
C GLY A 153 -18.18 0.27 -3.71
N ASN A 154 -18.17 1.39 -2.99
CA ASN A 154 -17.16 1.69 -1.99
C ASN A 154 -17.35 0.95 -0.66
N HIS A 155 -18.44 0.19 -0.48
CA HIS A 155 -18.75 -0.47 0.79
C HIS A 155 -17.58 -1.34 1.29
N ARG A 156 -16.94 -2.13 0.42
CA ARG A 156 -15.80 -2.98 0.78
C ARG A 156 -14.65 -2.19 1.43
N HIS A 157 -14.36 -1.00 0.91
CA HIS A 157 -13.26 -0.17 1.39
C HIS A 157 -13.60 0.50 2.73
N VAL A 158 -14.87 0.85 2.96
CA VAL A 158 -15.34 1.55 4.17
C VAL A 158 -15.96 0.63 5.22
N CYS A 159 -16.11 -0.67 4.94
CA CYS A 159 -16.76 -1.61 5.85
C CYS A 159 -16.04 -1.69 7.20
N ALA A 160 -16.78 -1.51 8.29
CA ALA A 160 -16.27 -1.61 9.66
C ALA A 160 -15.76 -3.02 10.02
N TYR A 161 -16.22 -4.04 9.31
CA TYR A 161 -15.91 -5.45 9.54
C TYR A 161 -14.97 -6.04 8.48
N VAL A 162 -14.32 -5.21 7.65
CA VAL A 162 -13.26 -5.69 6.75
C VAL A 162 -12.05 -6.16 7.57
N PRO A 163 -11.40 -7.30 7.20
CA PRO A 163 -10.18 -7.77 7.84
C PRO A 163 -9.05 -6.78 7.60
N VAL A 164 -8.43 -6.34 8.69
CA VAL A 164 -7.25 -5.48 8.66
C VAL A 164 -6.18 -6.06 9.57
N ASP A 165 -4.95 -6.08 9.09
CA ASP A 165 -3.82 -6.55 9.90
C ASP A 165 -3.22 -5.39 10.69
N CYS A 166 -2.94 -5.63 11.96
CA CYS A 166 -2.21 -4.68 12.78
C CYS A 166 -0.76 -4.56 12.29
N ALA A 167 -0.30 -3.34 11.98
CA ALA A 167 1.07 -3.11 11.52
C ALA A 167 2.15 -3.54 12.53
N GLY A 168 1.89 -3.45 13.85
CA GLY A 168 2.89 -3.80 14.86
C GLY A 168 2.94 -5.28 15.23
N CYS A 169 1.79 -5.97 15.34
CA CYS A 169 1.77 -7.38 15.78
C CYS A 169 1.32 -8.38 14.71
N GLY A 170 0.89 -7.92 13.54
CA GLY A 170 0.40 -8.77 12.44
C GLY A 170 -0.97 -9.42 12.68
N ARG A 171 -1.64 -9.18 13.82
CA ARG A 171 -2.96 -9.77 14.10
C ARG A 171 -4.03 -9.19 13.18
N THR A 172 -4.83 -10.06 12.57
CA THR A 172 -6.01 -9.69 11.77
C THR A 172 -7.22 -9.40 12.65
N LEU A 173 -7.81 -8.22 12.50
CA LEU A 173 -8.95 -7.72 13.30
C LEU A 173 -10.07 -7.19 12.40
N ASN A 174 -11.23 -6.85 12.98
CA ASN A 174 -12.18 -5.99 12.28
C ASN A 174 -11.64 -4.56 12.24
N ARG A 175 -11.87 -3.81 11.16
CA ARG A 175 -11.49 -2.39 11.06
C ARG A 175 -11.95 -1.57 12.28
N ILE A 176 -13.16 -1.83 12.78
CA ILE A 176 -13.71 -1.17 13.96
C ILE A 176 -12.90 -1.41 15.24
N GLU A 177 -12.23 -2.56 15.35
CA GLU A 177 -11.41 -2.94 16.51
C GLU A 177 -9.99 -2.38 16.43
N LEU A 178 -9.54 -1.96 15.25
CA LEU A 178 -8.13 -1.63 15.00
C LEU A 178 -7.65 -0.48 15.89
N ALA A 179 -8.42 0.61 16.01
CA ALA A 179 -8.02 1.75 16.82
C ALA A 179 -7.86 1.38 18.30
N ALA A 180 -8.82 0.63 18.86
CA ALA A 180 -8.75 0.15 20.24
C ALA A 180 -7.55 -0.80 20.45
N HIS A 181 -7.32 -1.71 19.50
CA HIS A 181 -6.18 -2.61 19.54
C HIS A 181 -4.84 -1.87 19.46
N GLN A 182 -4.70 -0.86 18.59
CA GLN A 182 -3.45 -0.12 18.40
C GLN A 182 -2.99 0.61 19.67
N LEU A 183 -3.93 1.07 20.51
CA LEU A 183 -3.63 1.71 21.80
C LEU A 183 -2.96 0.73 22.80
N SER A 184 -3.27 -0.56 22.70
CA SER A 184 -2.75 -1.60 23.60
C SER A 184 -1.90 -2.65 22.87
N CYS A 185 -1.44 -2.35 21.65
CA CYS A 185 -0.72 -3.33 20.83
C CYS A 185 0.73 -3.45 21.30
N PHE A 186 1.12 -4.63 21.79
CA PHE A 186 2.48 -4.90 22.24
C PHE A 186 3.53 -4.65 21.14
N GLY A 187 3.24 -5.00 19.88
CA GLY A 187 4.16 -4.76 18.77
C GLY A 187 4.41 -3.27 18.51
N ILE A 188 3.34 -2.46 18.53
CA ILE A 188 3.48 -1.00 18.40
C ILE A 188 4.20 -0.42 19.61
N GLN A 189 3.87 -0.86 20.83
CA GLN A 189 4.53 -0.40 22.04
C GLN A 189 6.03 -0.74 22.05
N ALA A 190 6.41 -1.91 21.54
CA ALA A 190 7.81 -2.33 21.41
C ALA A 190 8.59 -1.43 20.44
N GLU A 191 8.05 -1.17 19.23
CA GLU A 191 8.65 -0.25 18.25
C GLU A 191 8.79 1.18 18.80
N LEU A 192 7.78 1.67 19.53
CA LEU A 192 7.86 2.97 20.19
C LEU A 192 8.95 3.01 21.27
N GLY A 193 9.16 1.90 21.98
CA GLY A 193 10.23 1.74 22.96
C GLY A 193 11.63 1.70 22.34
N GLU A 194 11.76 1.21 21.11
CA GLU A 194 13.01 1.25 20.34
C GLU A 194 13.32 2.67 19.86
N ILE A 195 12.35 3.37 19.28
CA ILE A 195 12.52 4.77 18.85
C ILE A 195 12.87 5.68 20.03
N ARG A 196 12.25 5.47 21.21
CA ARG A 196 12.62 6.23 22.42
C ARG A 196 14.06 5.97 22.85
N ARG A 197 14.55 4.73 22.72
CA ARG A 197 15.95 4.38 23.03
C ARG A 197 16.92 4.98 22.02
N GLU A 198 16.58 4.97 20.73
CA GLU A 198 17.37 5.60 19.68
C GLU A 198 17.47 7.11 19.89
N ASN A 199 16.34 7.79 20.10
CA ASN A 199 16.34 9.23 20.39
C ASN A 199 17.12 9.56 21.66
N TYR A 200 17.00 8.76 22.71
CA TYR A 200 17.76 8.96 23.95
C TYR A 200 19.27 8.80 23.73
N LYS A 201 19.69 7.78 22.95
CA LYS A 201 21.10 7.60 22.58
C LYS A 201 21.61 8.76 21.72
N SER A 202 20.88 9.17 20.69
CA SER A 202 21.27 10.31 19.86
C SER A 202 21.30 11.62 20.65
N SER A 203 20.35 11.84 21.57
CA SER A 203 20.40 13.01 22.47
C SER A 203 21.59 12.96 23.43
N GLN A 204 21.97 11.79 23.95
CA GLN A 204 23.18 11.63 24.78
C GLN A 204 24.47 11.86 23.98
N GLU A 205 24.54 11.36 22.74
CA GLU A 205 25.68 11.58 21.84
C GLU A 205 25.83 13.07 21.50
N ILE A 206 24.72 13.76 21.18
CA ILE A 206 24.71 15.21 20.94
C ILE A 206 25.15 15.95 22.21
N GLN A 207 24.60 15.61 23.38
CA GLN A 207 24.96 16.27 24.64
C GLN A 207 26.45 16.07 24.95
N SER A 208 26.99 14.87 24.77
CA SER A 208 28.42 14.60 24.97
C SER A 208 29.31 15.41 24.01
N THR A 209 28.86 15.60 22.76
CA THR A 209 29.59 16.40 21.77
C THR A 209 29.59 17.88 22.14
N VAL A 210 28.45 18.39 22.65
CA VAL A 210 28.33 19.76 23.15
C VAL A 210 29.20 19.98 24.39
N ASP A 211 29.19 19.05 25.34
CA ASP A 211 29.99 19.14 26.57
C ASP A 211 31.50 19.19 26.26
N VAL A 212 31.98 18.36 25.32
CA VAL A 212 33.37 18.40 24.83
C VAL A 212 33.69 19.74 24.15
N GLY A 213 32.76 20.28 23.35
CA GLY A 213 32.90 21.60 22.72
C GLY A 213 33.02 22.74 23.74
N ILE A 214 32.16 22.75 24.76
CA ILE A 214 32.21 23.74 25.85
C ILE A 214 33.54 23.65 26.59
N GLN A 215 33.98 22.44 26.96
CA GLN A 215 35.22 22.25 27.70
C GLN A 215 36.45 22.68 26.89
N THR A 216 36.44 22.46 25.57
CA THR A 216 37.50 22.92 24.67
C THR A 216 37.56 24.45 24.63
N LEU A 217 36.40 25.11 24.49
CA LEU A 217 36.32 26.58 24.50
C LEU A 217 36.76 27.17 25.85
N THR A 218 36.36 26.58 26.97
CA THR A 218 36.80 27.04 28.30
C THR A 218 38.31 26.92 28.45
N CYS A 219 38.91 25.82 28.00
CA CYS A 219 40.37 25.63 28.02
C CYS A 219 41.09 26.68 27.15
N SER A 220 40.55 26.98 25.96
CA SER A 220 41.11 28.03 25.10
C SER A 220 40.97 29.44 25.69
N ILE A 221 39.85 29.75 26.36
CA ILE A 221 39.66 31.03 27.06
C ILE A 221 40.63 31.15 28.24
N GLU A 222 40.83 30.08 29.02
CA GLU A 222 41.80 30.07 30.13
C GLU A 222 43.24 30.26 29.63
N GLU A 223 43.60 29.64 28.49
CA GLU A 223 44.90 29.86 27.84
C GLU A 223 45.06 31.31 27.34
N GLU A 224 44.04 31.89 26.70
CA GLU A 224 44.05 33.28 26.26
C GLU A 224 44.10 34.26 27.44
N GLU A 225 43.41 33.97 28.54
CA GLU A 225 43.41 34.80 29.75
C GLU A 225 44.77 34.76 30.47
N LEU A 226 45.44 33.61 30.50
CA LEU A 226 46.82 33.48 30.98
C LEU A 226 47.83 34.23 30.10
N ILE A 227 47.63 34.22 28.77
CA ILE A 227 48.44 35.00 27.84
C ILE A 227 48.15 36.51 28.02
N HIS A 228 46.89 36.89 28.21
CA HIS A 228 46.50 38.28 28.44
C HIS A 228 47.03 38.82 29.77
N GLN A 229 46.98 38.03 30.85
CA GLN A 229 47.60 38.38 32.14
C GLN A 229 49.13 38.54 32.02
N ARG A 230 49.82 37.62 31.32
CA ARG A 230 51.26 37.77 31.04
C ARG A 230 51.55 39.04 30.25
N ASN A 231 50.75 39.36 29.24
CA ASN A 231 50.93 40.56 28.43
C ASN A 231 50.61 41.84 29.23
N CYS A 232 49.56 41.85 30.06
CA CYS A 232 49.21 43.00 30.92
C CYS A 232 50.24 43.30 32.01
N THR A 233 50.93 42.29 32.55
CA THR A 233 52.06 42.51 33.49
C THR A 233 53.29 43.13 32.82
N HIS A 234 53.45 42.95 31.50
CA HIS A 234 54.50 43.60 30.71
C HIS A 234 54.08 44.97 30.14
N LEU A 235 52.78 45.23 29.96
CA LEU A 235 52.28 46.49 29.37
C LEU A 235 52.07 47.64 30.38
N THR A 236 52.28 47.45 31.68
CA THR A 236 52.37 48.58 32.64
C THR A 236 53.63 49.43 32.48
N GLN A 237 54.48 49.14 31.48
CA GLN A 237 55.65 49.94 31.09
C GLN A 237 55.51 50.68 29.74
N SER A 238 54.36 50.65 29.07
CA SER A 238 54.16 51.41 27.82
C SER A 238 52.74 51.97 27.73
N LYS A 239 52.51 53.07 28.46
CA LYS A 239 51.44 54.01 28.14
C LYS A 239 51.95 54.87 26.99
N ASP A 240 51.41 54.67 25.80
CA ASP A 240 50.99 55.72 24.87
C ASP A 240 50.66 55.11 23.50
N MET A 241 49.63 55.68 22.86
CA MET A 241 49.35 55.63 21.42
C MET A 241 48.39 54.53 20.89
N THR A 242 47.13 54.96 20.80
CA THR A 242 46.19 54.80 19.65
C THR A 242 45.54 53.46 19.34
N THR A 243 44.25 53.40 19.70
CA THR A 243 43.07 53.08 18.86
C THR A 243 43.25 52.46 17.47
N ASN A 244 42.47 51.39 17.26
CA ASN A 244 41.90 50.86 16.01
C ASN A 244 42.36 49.45 15.62
N LEU A 245 41.45 48.74 14.94
CA LEU A 245 41.51 47.41 14.32
C LEU A 245 41.25 46.23 15.26
N CYS A 246 40.48 45.19 14.94
CA CYS A 246 39.54 44.83 13.85
C CYS A 246 39.13 43.39 14.24
N SER A 247 37.87 43.08 14.56
CA SER A 247 36.83 42.62 13.62
C SER A 247 37.26 41.47 12.69
N SER A 248 37.65 40.32 13.23
CA SER A 248 37.75 39.08 12.45
C SER A 248 37.83 37.88 13.38
N SER A 249 36.78 37.04 13.44
CA SER A 249 36.85 35.56 13.67
C SER A 249 35.49 34.89 13.98
N VAL A 250 34.35 35.57 13.81
CA VAL A 250 33.02 34.92 13.86
C VAL A 250 32.64 34.39 12.47
N GLN A 251 33.24 33.29 12.05
CA GLN A 251 32.89 32.58 10.81
C GLN A 251 33.03 31.06 10.98
N THR A 252 32.20 30.43 11.82
CA THR A 252 32.06 28.95 11.88
C THR A 252 30.74 28.53 12.54
N TYR A 253 29.61 29.14 12.18
CA TYR A 253 28.29 28.67 12.65
C TYR A 253 27.21 28.94 11.59
N ASP A 254 27.31 28.39 10.37
CA ASP A 254 26.21 28.52 9.40
C ASP A 254 26.12 27.44 8.29
N GLU A 255 26.60 26.21 8.54
CA GLU A 255 26.57 25.13 7.51
C GLU A 255 25.68 23.92 7.84
N ASN A 256 25.04 23.84 9.02
CA ASN A 256 24.27 22.65 9.42
C ASN A 256 22.73 22.80 9.40
N LEU A 257 22.17 23.89 8.87
CA LEU A 257 20.71 24.15 8.90
C LEU A 257 20.00 24.11 7.53
N LYS A 258 20.65 23.67 6.45
CA LYS A 258 20.15 23.81 5.06
C LYS A 258 19.57 22.55 4.40
N SER A 259 19.37 21.43 5.10
CA SER A 259 18.86 20.19 4.49
C SER A 259 17.35 19.92 4.63
N THR A 260 16.58 20.85 5.20
CA THR A 260 15.13 20.68 5.43
C THR A 260 14.31 21.83 4.84
N HIS A 261 14.44 22.08 3.55
CA HIS A 261 13.52 22.94 2.82
C HIS A 261 13.68 22.65 1.33
N ASP A 262 12.81 21.80 0.77
CA ASP A 262 12.39 21.80 -0.64
C ASP A 262 11.70 20.48 -0.96
N PHE A 263 10.36 20.51 -1.10
CA PHE A 263 9.64 19.91 -2.22
C PHE A 263 8.13 20.14 -2.06
N GLN A 264 7.65 21.26 -2.60
CA GLN A 264 6.26 21.44 -3.01
C GLN A 264 6.16 20.97 -4.47
N VAL A 265 5.35 19.95 -4.75
CA VAL A 265 4.92 19.64 -6.12
C VAL A 265 3.41 19.43 -6.15
N GLN A 266 2.76 20.39 -6.80
CA GLN A 266 1.39 20.33 -7.28
C GLN A 266 1.27 19.24 -8.36
N THR A 267 0.24 18.39 -8.27
CA THR A 267 -0.12 17.48 -9.35
C THR A 267 -1.54 17.76 -9.80
N ASP A 268 -1.64 18.39 -10.97
CA ASP A 268 -2.88 18.57 -11.70
C ASP A 268 -3.27 17.28 -12.45
N PHE A 269 -4.59 17.07 -12.50
CA PHE A 269 -5.31 15.96 -13.11
C PHE A 269 -5.11 15.91 -14.64
N ASN A 270 -4.81 14.73 -15.21
CA ASN A 270 -5.56 14.24 -16.37
C ASN A 270 -5.35 12.76 -16.73
N TYR A 271 -6.43 12.20 -17.27
CA TYR A 271 -6.63 10.80 -17.64
C TYR A 271 -5.79 10.34 -18.86
N ASN A 272 -5.40 9.06 -18.80
CA ASN A 272 -4.85 8.16 -19.84
C ASN A 272 -3.33 7.92 -19.80
N LEU A 273 -2.98 6.63 -19.91
CA LEU A 273 -1.66 6.01 -20.16
C LEU A 273 -0.82 5.59 -18.93
N PRO A 274 0.05 4.59 -19.13
CA PRO A 274 0.05 3.29 -18.47
C PRO A 274 0.69 3.36 -17.07
N SER A 275 0.25 2.49 -16.17
CA SER A 275 0.73 2.38 -14.79
C SER A 275 2.26 2.20 -14.71
N VAL A 276 2.99 3.32 -14.63
CA VAL A 276 4.35 3.37 -14.09
C VAL A 276 4.21 2.96 -12.64
N LYS A 277 4.78 1.81 -12.30
CA LYS A 277 4.92 1.34 -10.92
C LYS A 277 5.91 2.27 -10.20
N ILE A 278 5.45 3.46 -9.82
CA ILE A 278 6.15 4.28 -8.82
C ILE A 278 5.85 3.61 -7.48
N ASP A 279 6.91 3.16 -6.82
CA ASP A 279 6.92 2.28 -5.65
C ASP A 279 5.76 2.52 -4.67
N GLN A 280 4.78 1.61 -4.72
CA GLN A 280 3.75 1.46 -3.67
C GLN A 280 4.37 1.21 -2.28
N HIS A 281 5.66 0.86 -2.23
CA HIS A 281 6.42 0.64 -1.00
C HIS A 281 6.84 1.94 -0.31
N TYR A 282 7.12 3.02 -1.05
CA TYR A 282 7.61 4.28 -0.47
C TYR A 282 6.46 5.15 0.07
N ASN A 283 5.35 5.25 -0.68
CA ASN A 283 4.14 5.95 -0.24
C ASN A 283 3.49 5.31 1.00
N ASN A 284 3.67 3.99 1.19
CA ASN A 284 3.20 3.33 2.41
C ASN A 284 4.02 3.72 3.63
N ARG A 285 5.33 3.91 3.52
CA ARG A 285 6.18 4.19 4.69
C ARG A 285 5.94 5.58 5.26
N SER A 286 5.83 6.60 4.42
CA SER A 286 5.51 7.97 4.87
C SER A 286 4.11 8.04 5.49
N LEU A 287 3.13 7.35 4.89
CA LEU A 287 1.77 7.27 5.43
C LEU A 287 1.72 6.47 6.75
N GLN A 288 2.50 5.40 6.86
CA GLN A 288 2.67 4.65 8.11
C GLN A 288 3.29 5.52 9.21
N LEU A 289 4.33 6.31 8.90
CA LEU A 289 4.95 7.22 9.87
C LEU A 289 3.99 8.34 10.32
N LEU A 290 3.19 8.89 9.40
CA LEU A 290 2.11 9.82 9.72
C LEU A 290 1.05 9.18 10.62
N ASN A 291 0.61 7.96 10.30
CA ASN A 291 -0.35 7.21 11.13
C ASN A 291 0.20 6.93 12.53
N VAL A 292 1.47 6.53 12.65
CA VAL A 292 2.12 6.32 13.95
C VAL A 292 2.20 7.63 14.73
N SER A 293 2.54 8.74 14.08
CA SER A 293 2.62 10.06 14.73
C SER A 293 1.25 10.55 15.21
N LEU A 294 0.19 10.35 14.41
CA LEU A 294 -1.20 10.61 14.80
C LEU A 294 -1.63 9.76 16.00
N ILE A 295 -1.30 8.46 16.01
CA ILE A 295 -1.57 7.58 17.15
C ILE A 295 -0.85 8.08 18.42
N LYS A 296 0.42 8.50 18.31
CA LYS A 296 1.15 9.08 19.46
C LYS A 296 0.47 10.34 20.01
N LEU A 297 0.01 11.23 19.12
CA LEU A 297 -0.65 12.47 19.52
C LEU A 297 -2.01 12.21 20.18
N VAL A 298 -2.82 11.31 19.62
CA VAL A 298 -4.09 10.90 20.22
C VAL A 298 -3.88 10.25 21.59
N HIS A 299 -2.83 9.41 21.74
CA HIS A 299 -2.53 8.81 23.03
C HIS A 299 -2.08 9.85 24.07
N ALA A 300 -1.21 10.79 23.70
CA ALA A 300 -0.78 11.87 24.58
C ALA A 300 -1.97 12.73 25.04
N LEU A 301 -2.86 13.12 24.12
CA LEU A 301 -4.08 13.87 24.45
C LEU A 301 -5.02 13.10 25.39
N ARG A 302 -5.11 11.77 25.25
CA ARG A 302 -5.90 10.94 26.16
C ARG A 302 -5.33 10.92 27.58
N ILE A 303 -4.01 10.81 27.72
CA ILE A 303 -3.34 10.84 29.04
C ILE A 303 -3.58 12.20 29.71
N GLU A 304 -3.41 13.30 28.97
CA GLU A 304 -3.68 14.65 29.46
C GLU A 304 -5.15 14.82 29.87
N LEU A 305 -6.09 14.29 29.08
CA LEU A 305 -7.51 14.33 29.39
C LEU A 305 -7.86 13.53 30.66
N ASP A 306 -7.35 12.31 30.79
CA ASP A 306 -7.55 11.46 31.97
C ASP A 306 -6.94 12.12 33.23
N SER A 307 -5.76 12.75 33.09
CA SER A 307 -5.11 13.53 34.16
C SER A 307 -5.97 14.73 34.60
N ALA A 308 -6.44 15.52 33.63
CA ALA A 308 -7.30 16.68 33.89
C ALA A 308 -8.65 16.28 34.54
N GLN A 309 -9.24 15.15 34.12
CA GLN A 309 -10.45 14.61 34.73
C GLN A 309 -10.22 14.17 36.19
N ASN A 310 -9.09 13.53 36.48
CA ASN A 310 -8.72 13.17 37.85
C ASN A 310 -8.49 14.40 38.73
N GLU A 311 -7.84 15.44 38.22
CA GLU A 311 -7.67 16.71 38.95
C GLU A 311 -9.02 17.39 39.27
N LEU A 312 -9.96 17.39 38.31
CA LEU A 312 -11.31 17.91 38.53
C LEU A 312 -12.09 17.08 39.55
N TYR A 313 -11.99 15.75 39.49
CA TYR A 313 -12.61 14.85 40.47
C TYR A 313 -12.07 15.10 41.88
N MET A 314 -10.75 15.28 42.02
CA MET A 314 -10.11 15.61 43.30
C MET A 314 -10.45 17.00 43.82
N ARG A 315 -10.70 17.99 42.93
CA ARG A 315 -11.18 19.33 43.32
C ARG A 315 -12.64 19.32 43.77
N ASN A 316 -13.50 18.52 43.14
CA ASN A 316 -14.92 18.44 43.47
C ASN A 316 -15.21 17.53 44.67
N SER A 317 -14.24 16.73 45.12
CA SER A 317 -14.35 15.85 46.30
C SER A 317 -13.82 16.49 47.60
N LYS A 318 -13.41 17.77 47.56
CA LYS A 318 -13.06 18.60 48.73
C LYS A 318 -14.11 19.69 48.91
#